data_AF-A0A1F4UHZ7-F1
#
_entry.id   AF-A0A1F4UHZ7-F1
#
_cell.length_a   1.000
_cell.length_b   1.000
_cell.length_c   1.000
_cell.angle_alpha   90.00
_cell.angle_beta   90.00
_cell.angle_gamma   90.00
#
_symmetry.space_group_name_H-M   'P 1'
#
loop_
_entity.id
_entity.type
_entity.pdbx_description
1 polymer ?
#
loop_
_entity_poly.entity_id
_entity_poly.type
_entity_poly.pdbx_seq_one_letter_code
_entity_poly.pdbx_strand_id
1 'polypeptide(L)'
;MIKTSNSKQYDLEERTLNFAKAVRDFVGKLPKMAANFEYIKQLIRSSGSVGANYIEAKESRYWLNLMDIGKDLDLDLEREELISEATQLTKIFGSIVESSK
;
A
#
# COMPACT_ATOMS: atom_id res chain seq x y z
N MET A 1 30.08 -12.59 5.44
CA MET A 1 28.68 -12.66 4.95
C MET A 1 27.90 -11.51 5.55
N ILE A 2 27.54 -10.53 4.73
CA ILE A 2 26.78 -9.35 5.16
C ILE A 2 25.33 -9.80 5.36
N LYS A 3 24.83 -9.77 6.60
CA LYS A 3 23.40 -9.86 6.88
C LYS A 3 22.78 -8.51 6.50
N THR A 4 22.24 -8.40 5.30
CA THR A 4 21.30 -7.32 4.97
C THR A 4 20.01 -7.59 5.73
N SER A 5 19.87 -6.97 6.90
CA SER A 5 18.61 -6.94 7.66
C SER A 5 17.61 -6.06 6.93
N ASN A 6 17.01 -6.56 5.85
CA ASN A 6 15.96 -5.86 5.10
C ASN A 6 14.57 -6.13 5.73
N SER A 7 14.47 -6.08 7.05
CA SER A 7 13.34 -6.61 7.82
C SER A 7 12.15 -5.64 7.98
N LYS A 8 12.21 -4.44 7.40
CA LYS A 8 11.13 -3.44 7.52
C LYS A 8 10.17 -3.41 6.33
N GLN A 9 10.60 -3.82 5.14
CA GLN A 9 9.79 -3.72 3.92
C GLN A 9 8.58 -4.68 3.91
N TYR A 10 8.66 -5.79 4.65
CA TYR A 10 7.62 -6.82 4.67
C TYR A 10 6.50 -6.59 5.68
N ASP A 11 6.62 -5.62 6.60
CA ASP A 11 5.63 -5.46 7.67
C ASP A 11 4.28 -4.97 7.13
N LEU A 12 4.27 -4.00 6.20
CA LEU A 12 3.01 -3.37 5.81
C LEU A 12 2.18 -4.19 4.80
N GLU A 13 2.80 -4.84 3.83
CA GLU A 13 2.08 -5.74 2.89
C GLU A 13 1.41 -6.88 3.65
N GLU A 14 2.14 -7.51 4.58
CA GLU A 14 1.60 -8.58 5.41
C GLU A 14 0.50 -8.07 6.36
N ARG A 15 0.69 -6.91 6.99
CA ARG A 15 -0.32 -6.33 7.89
C ARG A 15 -1.60 -5.93 7.19
N THR A 16 -1.51 -5.28 6.03
CA THR A 16 -2.70 -4.87 5.26
C THR A 16 -3.47 -6.09 4.76
N LEU A 17 -2.75 -7.15 4.35
CA LEU A 17 -3.36 -8.44 4.01
C LEU A 17 -4.04 -9.10 5.22
N ASN A 18 -3.36 -9.16 6.36
CA ASN A 18 -3.91 -9.74 7.60
C ASN A 18 -5.11 -8.95 8.12
N PHE A 19 -5.09 -7.62 8.00
CA PHE A 19 -6.23 -6.76 8.31
C PHE A 19 -7.43 -7.07 7.41
N ALA A 20 -7.24 -7.14 6.09
CA ALA A 20 -8.32 -7.49 5.16
C ALA A 20 -8.91 -8.89 5.45
N LYS A 21 -8.07 -9.88 5.78
CA LYS A 21 -8.53 -11.22 6.21
C LYS A 21 -9.32 -11.17 7.51
N ALA A 22 -8.84 -10.43 8.51
CA ALA A 22 -9.53 -10.26 9.78
C ALA A 22 -10.90 -9.59 9.61
N VAL A 23 -10.98 -8.57 8.74
CA VAL A 23 -12.25 -7.92 8.38
C VAL A 23 -13.21 -8.90 7.71
N ARG A 24 -12.74 -9.69 6.73
CA ARG A 24 -13.53 -10.74 6.09
C ARG A 24 -14.11 -11.73 7.12
N ASP A 25 -13.26 -12.19 8.04
CA ASP A 25 -13.67 -13.17 9.05
C ASP A 25 -14.61 -12.57 10.10
N PHE A 26 -14.46 -11.28 10.41
CA PHE A 26 -15.37 -10.52 11.28
C PHE A 26 -16.75 -10.37 10.64
N VAL A 27 -16.84 -9.91 9.39
CA VAL A 27 -18.15 -9.70 8.72
C VAL A 27 -18.92 -11.00 8.53
N GLY A 28 -18.23 -12.14 8.42
CA GLY A 28 -18.86 -13.46 8.36
C GLY A 28 -19.62 -13.86 9.63
N LYS A 29 -19.35 -13.19 10.77
CA LYS A 29 -20.01 -13.45 12.06
C LYS A 29 -21.22 -12.54 12.31
N LEU A 30 -21.45 -11.54 11.46
CA LEU A 30 -22.49 -10.54 11.69
C LEU A 30 -23.90 -11.07 11.38
N PRO A 31 -24.94 -10.59 12.09
CA PRO A 31 -26.32 -10.93 11.78
C PRO A 31 -26.69 -10.56 10.33
N LYS A 32 -27.44 -11.43 9.65
CA LYS A 32 -27.90 -11.23 8.28
C LYS A 32 -29.10 -10.26 8.22
N MET A 33 -28.81 -8.99 8.47
CA MET A 33 -29.78 -7.89 8.41
C MET A 33 -29.52 -7.01 7.19
N ALA A 34 -30.58 -6.41 6.63
CA ALA A 34 -30.48 -5.54 5.45
C ALA A 34 -29.42 -4.44 5.60
N ALA A 35 -29.39 -3.75 6.75
CA ALA A 35 -28.37 -2.74 7.03
C ALA A 35 -26.94 -3.31 7.05
N ASN A 36 -26.75 -4.48 7.66
CA ASN A 36 -25.44 -5.11 7.72
C ASN A 36 -24.93 -5.51 6.32
N PHE A 37 -25.80 -5.96 5.42
CA PHE A 37 -25.36 -6.29 4.05
C PHE A 37 -24.74 -5.08 3.34
N GLU A 38 -25.30 -3.88 3.51
CA GLU A 38 -24.74 -2.67 2.90
C GLU A 38 -23.44 -2.24 3.55
N TYR A 39 -23.35 -2.28 4.88
CA TYR A 39 -22.11 -1.96 5.59
C TYR A 39 -20.98 -2.95 5.31
N ILE A 40 -21.30 -4.25 5.21
CA ILE A 40 -20.32 -5.31 4.92
C ILE A 40 -19.67 -5.07 3.55
N LYS A 41 -20.46 -4.74 2.52
CA LYS A 41 -19.91 -4.44 1.19
C LYS A 41 -18.91 -3.28 1.24
N GLN A 42 -19.27 -2.19 1.91
CA GLN A 42 -18.38 -1.03 2.04
C GLN A 42 -17.11 -1.36 2.83
N LEU A 43 -17.24 -2.10 3.93
CA LEU A 43 -16.13 -2.46 4.81
C LEU A 43 -15.14 -3.44 4.14
N ILE A 44 -15.65 -4.45 3.41
CA ILE A 44 -14.77 -5.35 2.64
C ILE A 44 -13.99 -4.55 1.60
N ARG A 45 -14.64 -3.64 0.88
CA ARG A 45 -13.99 -2.85 -0.17
C ARG A 45 -12.94 -1.90 0.39
N SER A 46 -13.27 -1.17 1.46
CA SER A 46 -12.34 -0.23 2.07
C SER A 46 -11.14 -0.94 2.72
N SER A 47 -11.35 -2.07 3.39
CA SER A 47 -10.25 -2.82 4.01
C SER A 47 -9.24 -3.38 2.99
N GLY A 48 -9.73 -3.91 1.86
CA GLY A 48 -8.87 -4.38 0.76
C GLY A 48 -8.10 -3.25 0.08
N SER A 49 -8.70 -2.07 -0.07
CA SER A 49 -8.06 -0.92 -0.74
C SER A 49 -6.81 -0.40 -0.04
N VAL A 50 -6.65 -0.64 1.27
CA VAL A 50 -5.46 -0.18 2.02
C VAL A 50 -4.20 -0.84 1.46
N GLY A 51 -4.23 -2.17 1.28
CA GLY A 51 -3.10 -2.91 0.71
C GLY A 51 -2.92 -2.60 -0.78
N ALA A 52 -4.01 -2.47 -1.53
CA ALA A 52 -3.97 -2.15 -2.96
C ALA A 52 -3.27 -0.81 -3.21
N ASN A 53 -3.68 0.26 -2.53
CA ASN A 53 -3.08 1.59 -2.67
C ASN A 53 -1.58 1.60 -2.32
N TYR A 54 -1.17 0.84 -1.32
CA TYR A 54 0.25 0.71 -0.97
C TYR A 54 1.05 0.06 -2.09
N ILE A 55 0.53 -1.04 -2.66
CA ILE A 55 1.15 -1.74 -3.78
C ILE A 55 1.22 -0.80 -5.00
N GLU A 56 0.13 -0.10 -5.32
CA GLU A 56 0.07 0.85 -6.44
C GLU A 56 1.11 1.98 -6.32
N ALA A 57 1.32 2.54 -5.12
CA ALA A 57 2.35 3.54 -4.89
C ALA A 57 3.77 2.99 -5.11
N LYS A 58 4.02 1.75 -4.66
CA LYS A 58 5.30 1.07 -4.84
C LYS A 58 5.58 0.73 -6.31
N GLU A 59 4.59 0.22 -7.02
CA GLU A 59 4.68 -0.11 -8.45
C GLU A 59 4.83 1.15 -9.31
N SER A 60 4.14 2.25 -8.97
CA SER A 60 4.30 3.54 -9.68
C SER A 60 5.76 4.00 -9.69
N ARG A 61 6.45 3.90 -8.55
CA ARG A 61 7.89 4.17 -8.46
C ARG A 61 8.70 3.25 -9.38
N TYR A 62 8.37 1.96 -9.42
CA TYR A 62 9.05 0.99 -10.29
C TYR A 62 8.90 1.35 -11.77
N TRP A 63 7.67 1.68 -12.21
CA TRP A 63 7.42 2.07 -13.59
C TRP A 63 8.16 3.36 -13.99
N LEU A 64 8.20 4.36 -13.11
CA LEU A 64 8.97 5.58 -13.34
C LEU A 64 10.45 5.29 -13.59
N ASN A 65 11.05 4.35 -12.84
CA ASN A 65 12.46 3.97 -13.01
C ASN A 65 12.73 3.22 -14.33
N LEU A 66 11.72 2.52 -14.88
CA LEU A 66 11.86 1.77 -16.12
C LEU A 66 11.62 2.60 -17.38
N MET A 67 11.00 3.78 -17.26
CA MET A 67 10.73 4.62 -18.41
C MET A 67 12.03 5.12 -19.06
N ASP A 68 12.15 4.88 -20.36
CA ASP A 68 13.17 5.50 -21.20
C ASP A 68 12.76 6.94 -21.54
N ILE A 69 13.53 7.89 -21.05
CA ILE A 69 13.34 9.34 -21.29
C ILE A 69 14.37 9.89 -22.29
N GLY A 70 15.21 9.03 -22.88
CA GLY A 70 16.30 9.44 -23.74
C GLY A 70 17.33 10.31 -22.99
N LYS A 71 17.59 11.52 -23.52
CA LYS A 71 18.53 12.50 -22.94
C LYS A 71 17.84 13.81 -22.58
N ASP A 72 16.51 13.77 -22.42
CA ASP A 72 15.73 14.95 -22.07
C ASP A 72 15.92 15.25 -20.57
N LEU A 73 16.60 16.35 -20.28
CA LEU A 73 16.93 16.74 -18.90
C LEU A 73 15.71 17.26 -18.14
N ASP A 74 14.75 17.88 -18.83
CA ASP A 74 13.54 18.40 -18.18
C ASP A 74 12.65 17.22 -17.73
N LEU A 75 12.52 16.19 -18.59
CA LEU A 75 11.83 14.95 -18.22
C LEU A 75 12.56 14.17 -17.12
N ASP A 76 13.90 14.24 -17.04
CA ASP A 76 14.66 13.60 -15.96
C ASP A 76 14.37 14.26 -14.61
N LEU A 77 14.32 15.61 -14.59
CA LEU A 77 13.94 16.37 -13.41
C LEU A 77 12.51 16.03 -12.96
N GLU A 78 11.53 16.04 -13.87
CA GLU A 78 10.14 15.67 -13.56
C GLU A 78 10.02 14.23 -13.04
N ARG A 79 10.75 13.29 -13.65
CA ARG A 79 10.77 11.89 -13.21
C ARG A 79 11.30 11.75 -11.80
N GLU A 80 12.38 12.45 -11.45
CA GLU A 80 12.95 12.42 -10.10
C GLU A 80 11.99 13.01 -9.05
N GLU A 81 11.25 14.08 -9.39
CA GLU A 81 10.19 14.62 -8.53
C GLU A 81 9.08 13.59 -8.28
N LEU A 82 8.60 12.90 -9.32
CA LEU A 82 7.58 11.86 -9.20
C LEU A 82 8.07 10.63 -8.43
N ILE A 83 9.32 10.22 -8.62
CA ILE A 83 9.95 9.12 -7.84
C ILE A 83 10.03 9.49 -6.37
N SER A 84 10.41 10.74 -6.07
CA SER A 84 10.44 11.27 -4.71
C SER A 84 9.05 11.21 -4.07
N GLU A 85 8.01 11.67 -4.76
CA GLU A 85 6.62 11.64 -4.26
C GLU A 85 6.13 10.21 -4.01
N ALA A 86 6.31 9.29 -4.97
CA ALA A 86 5.93 7.88 -4.80
C ALA A 86 6.67 7.22 -3.61
N THR A 87 7.91 7.65 -3.36
CA THR A 87 8.69 7.21 -2.19
C THR A 87 8.11 7.77 -0.89
N GLN A 88 7.69 9.04 -0.87
CA GLN A 88 7.05 9.65 0.31
C GLN A 88 5.72 8.97 0.63
N LEU A 89 4.88 8.70 -0.38
CA LEU A 89 3.63 7.94 -0.20
C LEU A 89 3.90 6.58 0.43
N THR A 90 4.87 5.83 -0.09
CA THR A 90 5.29 4.53 0.47
C THR A 90 5.75 4.66 1.94
N LYS A 91 6.46 5.75 2.30
CA LYS A 91 6.91 6.02 3.67
C LYS A 91 5.77 6.41 4.60
N ILE A 92 4.78 7.20 4.15
CA ILE A 92 3.58 7.55 4.92
C ILE A 92 2.79 6.29 5.26
N PHE A 93 2.60 5.42 4.28
CA PHE A 93 1.99 4.11 4.53
C PHE A 93 2.81 3.30 5.55
N GLY A 94 4.14 3.31 5.45
CA GLY A 94 5.06 2.64 6.37
C GLY A 94 5.15 3.25 7.77
N SER A 95 4.91 4.55 7.97
CA SER A 95 5.06 5.19 9.29
C SER A 95 3.91 4.88 10.25
N ILE A 96 2.74 4.50 9.72
CA ILE A 96 1.60 3.96 10.49
C ILE A 96 2.01 2.71 11.30
N VAL A 97 2.98 1.95 10.79
CA VAL A 97 3.52 0.76 11.46
C VAL A 97 4.30 1.11 12.72
N GLU A 98 5.14 2.14 12.63
CA GLU A 98 6.12 2.48 13.68
C GLU A 98 5.48 3.26 14.83
N SER A 99 4.42 4.01 14.56
CA SER A 99 3.66 4.77 15.57
C SER A 99 2.70 3.92 16.41
N SER A 100 2.54 2.62 16.09
CA SER A 100 1.68 1.67 16.81
C SER A 100 2.45 0.79 17.82
N LYS A 101 3.74 1.08 18.06
CA LYS A 101 4.57 0.45 19.11
C LYS A 101 4.73 1.39 20.29
#